data_AF-A0A2E9GXY2-F1
#
_entry.id   AF-A0A2E9GXY2-F1
#
_cell.length_a   1.000
_cell.length_b   1.000
_cell.length_c   1.000
_cell.angle_alpha   90.00
_cell.angle_beta   90.00
_cell.angle_gamma   90.00
#
_symmetry.space_group_name_H-M   'P 1'
#
loop_
_entity.id
_entity.type
_entity.pdbx_description
1 polymer ?
#
loop_
_entity_poly.entity_id
_entity_poly.type
_entity_poly.pdbx_seq_one_letter_code
_entity_poly.pdbx_strand_id
1 'polypeptide(L)'
;MWLNNCDECSSEQDAIIPIADNKERVKHFIDELKDTHSKYNSEFPLELDDIELSRCCAKCGKVYELIEVYKDEFRPQNQERVVDGFAVDPKQRYYFDDLDNSLRPMLEHHDWFRRPYITTAKLEDALVDASYADYLARLANFDDMQPDSEAEWLERYKQDIENFNSRYPEGVAYTVRVYDGGAWDRSTWKGEYASLEAAVEACNSMCE
;
A
#
# COMPACT_ATOMS: atom_id res chain seq x y z
N MET A 1 -7.74 -16.87 2.37
CA MET A 1 -7.23 -18.12 2.98
C MET A 1 -6.40 -18.84 1.93
N TRP A 2 -5.12 -18.46 1.80
CA TRP A 2 -4.19 -19.09 0.85
C TRP A 2 -2.95 -19.55 1.61
N LEU A 3 -2.77 -20.87 1.59
CA LEU A 3 -1.59 -21.69 1.92
C LEU A 3 -1.09 -21.69 3.37
N ASN A 4 -1.63 -22.64 4.16
CA ASN A 4 -1.13 -22.97 5.49
C ASN A 4 0.23 -23.70 5.48
N ASN A 5 0.86 -23.95 4.32
CA ASN A 5 2.03 -24.83 4.24
C ASN A 5 3.18 -24.12 3.54
N CYS A 6 4.35 -24.18 4.16
CA CYS A 6 5.61 -23.78 3.57
C CYS A 6 5.84 -24.49 2.23
N ASP A 7 6.02 -23.75 1.16
CA ASP A 7 6.29 -24.30 -0.17
C ASP A 7 7.66 -24.98 -0.30
N GLU A 8 8.62 -24.66 0.58
CA GLU A 8 9.92 -25.36 0.63
C GLU A 8 9.90 -26.69 1.38
N CYS A 9 9.16 -26.78 2.50
CA CYS A 9 9.29 -27.93 3.41
C CYS A 9 7.95 -28.50 3.92
N SER A 10 6.84 -27.98 3.38
CA SER A 10 5.44 -28.35 3.68
C SER A 10 5.01 -28.22 5.14
N SER A 11 5.81 -27.52 5.97
CA SER A 11 5.49 -27.22 7.36
C SER A 11 4.32 -26.24 7.46
N GLU A 12 3.44 -26.44 8.42
CA GLU A 12 2.34 -25.50 8.73
C GLU A 12 2.66 -24.55 9.88
N GLN A 13 3.89 -24.63 10.39
CA GLN A 13 4.34 -23.85 11.52
C GLN A 13 5.06 -22.59 11.06
N ASP A 14 4.52 -21.46 11.49
CA ASP A 14 5.15 -20.14 11.34
C ASP A 14 5.78 -19.69 12.66
N ALA A 15 6.80 -18.86 12.53
CA ALA A 15 7.43 -18.16 13.63
C ALA A 15 7.56 -16.68 13.26
N ILE A 16 7.44 -15.82 14.26
CA ILE A 16 7.79 -14.40 14.17
C ILE A 16 9.08 -14.27 14.98
N ILE A 17 10.17 -13.92 14.31
CA ILE A 17 11.49 -13.85 14.94
C ILE A 17 12.16 -12.50 14.67
N PRO A 18 13.00 -12.01 15.59
CA PRO A 18 13.83 -10.83 15.37
C PRO A 18 14.71 -10.99 14.14
N ILE A 19 14.93 -9.88 13.42
CA ILE A 19 15.81 -9.89 12.25
C ILE A 19 17.22 -10.40 12.57
N ALA A 20 17.72 -10.15 13.78
CA ALA A 20 19.03 -10.63 14.23
C ALA A 20 19.18 -12.16 14.14
N ASP A 21 18.08 -12.89 14.30
CA ASP A 21 18.05 -14.36 14.29
C ASP A 21 17.85 -14.93 12.87
N ASN A 22 17.52 -14.08 11.88
CA ASN A 22 17.24 -14.50 10.50
C ASN A 22 17.86 -13.61 9.40
N LYS A 23 18.91 -12.87 9.76
CA LYS A 23 19.45 -11.75 8.98
C LYS A 23 19.73 -12.08 7.52
N GLU A 24 20.44 -13.18 7.25
CA GLU A 24 20.84 -13.55 5.88
C GLU A 24 19.65 -13.93 5.00
N ARG A 25 18.62 -14.58 5.56
CA ARG A 25 17.42 -14.92 4.80
C ARG A 25 16.54 -13.71 4.53
N VAL A 26 16.43 -12.82 5.51
CA VAL A 26 15.72 -11.54 5.33
C VAL A 26 16.40 -10.70 4.25
N LYS A 27 17.74 -10.62 4.28
CA LYS A 27 18.50 -9.93 3.24
C LYS A 27 18.24 -10.54 1.86
N HIS A 28 18.32 -11.86 1.74
CA HIS A 28 18.02 -12.55 0.48
C HIS A 28 16.60 -12.26 -0.01
N PHE A 29 15.61 -12.29 0.88
CA PHE A 29 14.22 -11.98 0.55
C PHE A 29 14.04 -10.52 0.08
N ILE A 30 14.71 -9.55 0.72
CA ILE A 30 14.73 -8.16 0.25
C ILE A 30 15.34 -8.07 -1.17
N ASP A 31 16.42 -8.79 -1.45
CA ASP A 31 17.03 -8.82 -2.78
C ASP A 31 16.06 -9.41 -3.83
N GLU A 32 15.30 -10.45 -3.49
CA GLU A 32 14.25 -11.02 -4.35
C GLU A 32 13.10 -10.02 -4.61
N LEU A 33 12.69 -9.28 -3.58
CA LEU A 33 11.68 -8.22 -3.72
C LEU A 33 12.19 -7.10 -4.62
N LYS A 34 13.45 -6.65 -4.46
CA LYS A 34 14.08 -5.66 -5.33
C LYS A 34 14.14 -6.11 -6.79
N ASP A 35 14.54 -7.36 -7.04
CA ASP A 35 14.53 -7.94 -8.39
C ASP A 35 13.11 -7.95 -8.98
N THR A 36 12.12 -8.35 -8.18
CA THR A 36 10.71 -8.37 -8.59
C THR A 36 10.20 -6.97 -8.92
N HIS A 37 10.42 -6.00 -8.05
CA HIS A 37 10.02 -4.60 -8.28
C HIS A 37 10.68 -4.01 -9.53
N SER A 38 11.95 -4.32 -9.78
CA SER A 38 12.69 -3.86 -10.97
C SER A 38 12.05 -4.35 -12.27
N LYS A 39 11.51 -5.58 -12.30
CA LYS A 39 10.80 -6.13 -13.46
C LYS A 39 9.52 -5.35 -13.78
N TYR A 40 8.93 -4.71 -12.78
CA TYR A 40 7.75 -3.85 -12.91
C TYR A 40 8.10 -2.36 -12.99
N ASN A 41 9.36 -2.00 -13.27
CA ASN A 41 9.84 -0.61 -13.30
C ASN A 41 9.48 0.18 -12.02
N SER A 42 9.48 -0.50 -10.89
CA SER A 42 9.23 0.08 -9.58
C SER A 42 10.43 -0.14 -8.67
N GLU A 43 10.57 0.71 -7.65
CA GLU A 43 11.62 0.55 -6.65
C GLU A 43 11.03 -0.08 -5.38
N PHE A 44 11.73 -1.08 -4.84
CA PHE A 44 11.45 -1.58 -3.51
C PHE A 44 12.27 -0.76 -2.50
N PRO A 45 11.64 0.02 -1.61
CA PRO A 45 12.33 1.07 -0.87
C PRO A 45 12.96 0.60 0.44
N LEU A 46 12.66 -0.62 0.89
CA LEU A 46 13.10 -1.09 2.21
C LEU A 46 14.50 -1.69 2.16
N GLU A 47 15.28 -1.33 3.17
CA GLU A 47 16.57 -1.93 3.47
C GLU A 47 16.49 -2.79 4.73
N LEU A 48 17.53 -3.59 4.97
CA LEU A 48 17.60 -4.49 6.11
C LEU A 48 17.42 -3.78 7.47
N ASP A 49 17.96 -2.55 7.58
CA ASP A 49 17.87 -1.74 8.80
C ASP A 49 16.46 -1.16 9.04
N ASP A 50 15.56 -1.26 8.06
CA ASP A 50 14.17 -0.85 8.20
C ASP A 50 13.30 -1.96 8.82
N ILE A 51 13.81 -3.19 8.94
CA ILE A 51 13.03 -4.37 9.37
C ILE A 51 13.31 -4.71 10.83
N GLU A 52 12.25 -4.90 11.62
CA GLU A 52 12.32 -5.29 13.04
C GLU A 52 12.19 -6.81 13.20
N LEU A 53 11.16 -7.38 12.59
CA LEU A 53 10.79 -8.78 12.70
C LEU A 53 10.57 -9.36 11.29
N SER A 54 10.66 -10.68 11.19
CA SER A 54 10.21 -11.42 10.01
C SER A 54 9.26 -12.53 10.41
N ARG A 55 8.17 -12.70 9.67
CA ARG A 55 7.37 -13.92 9.70
C ARG A 55 8.03 -14.94 8.77
N CYS A 56 8.32 -16.11 9.29
CA CYS A 56 9.00 -17.16 8.54
C CYS A 56 8.50 -18.56 8.91
N CYS A 57 8.81 -19.55 8.08
CA CYS A 57 8.61 -20.95 8.40
C CYS A 57 9.43 -21.34 9.65
N ALA A 58 8.78 -21.84 10.70
CA ALA A 58 9.45 -22.27 11.92
C ALA A 58 10.42 -23.45 11.70
N LYS A 59 10.24 -24.22 10.61
CA LYS A 59 11.04 -25.41 10.30
C LYS A 59 12.25 -25.10 9.42
N CYS A 60 12.04 -24.42 8.30
CA CYS A 60 13.13 -24.15 7.35
C CYS A 60 13.64 -22.72 7.40
N GLY A 61 12.95 -21.77 8.03
CA GLY A 61 13.33 -20.36 8.10
C GLY A 61 12.99 -19.51 6.88
N LYS A 62 12.29 -20.07 5.87
CA LYS A 62 11.81 -19.31 4.70
C LYS A 62 11.00 -18.10 5.15
N VAL A 63 11.37 -16.91 4.66
CA VAL A 63 10.69 -15.65 4.98
C VAL A 63 9.41 -15.53 4.14
N TYR A 64 8.34 -15.06 4.78
CA TYR A 64 7.05 -14.81 4.14
C TYR A 64 6.71 -13.32 4.13
N GLU A 65 6.95 -12.65 5.26
CA GLU A 65 6.59 -11.25 5.44
C GLU A 65 7.67 -10.53 6.25
N LEU A 66 7.86 -9.25 5.93
CA LEU A 66 8.75 -8.34 6.63
C LEU A 66 7.91 -7.39 7.49
N ILE A 67 8.31 -7.21 8.74
CA ILE A 67 7.65 -6.30 9.67
C ILE A 67 8.64 -5.15 9.92
N GLU A 68 8.36 -4.02 9.30
CA GLU A 68 9.15 -2.79 9.43
C GLU A 68 9.14 -2.22 10.86
N VAL A 69 10.27 -1.62 11.25
CA VAL A 69 10.38 -0.79 12.46
C VAL A 69 9.36 0.34 12.39
N TYR A 70 8.55 0.48 13.44
CA TYR A 70 7.64 1.62 13.56
C TYR A 70 8.38 2.88 14.03
N LYS A 71 8.89 3.65 13.07
CA LYS A 71 9.64 4.90 13.29
C LYS A 71 8.74 6.04 13.74
N ASP A 72 9.30 7.01 14.46
CA ASP A 72 8.58 8.18 14.94
C ASP A 72 7.94 9.01 13.81
N GLU A 73 8.55 9.06 12.62
CA GLU A 73 8.00 9.77 11.45
C GLU A 73 6.67 9.20 10.95
N PHE A 74 6.33 7.95 11.31
CA PHE A 74 5.05 7.32 10.95
C PHE A 74 3.94 7.62 11.96
N ARG A 75 4.21 8.41 13.00
CA ARG A 75 3.24 8.71 14.05
C ARG A 75 2.36 9.90 13.66
N PRO A 76 1.05 9.90 13.97
CA PRO A 76 0.13 10.96 13.59
C PRO A 76 0.58 12.36 14.00
N GLN A 77 1.18 12.51 15.18
CA GLN A 77 1.66 13.81 15.68
C GLN A 77 2.92 14.33 14.96
N ASN A 78 3.58 13.50 14.15
CA ASN A 78 4.81 13.85 13.43
C ASN A 78 4.57 14.03 11.93
N GLN A 79 3.32 14.04 11.47
CA GLN A 79 2.96 14.24 10.08
C GLN A 79 3.14 15.71 9.66
N GLU A 80 3.71 15.94 8.49
CA GLU A 80 4.01 17.30 8.01
C GLU A 80 2.74 18.06 7.60
N ARG A 81 1.81 17.36 6.94
CA ARG A 81 0.59 17.95 6.39
C ARG A 81 -0.61 17.49 7.21
N VAL A 82 -1.07 18.39 8.08
CA VAL A 82 -2.25 18.19 8.94
C VAL A 82 -3.24 19.32 8.71
N VAL A 83 -4.51 18.98 8.49
CA VAL A 83 -5.61 19.93 8.28
C VAL A 83 -6.75 19.55 9.20
N ASP A 84 -7.17 20.49 10.05
CA ASP A 84 -8.20 20.28 11.09
C ASP A 84 -7.99 19.01 11.95
N GLY A 85 -6.73 18.69 12.23
CA GLY A 85 -6.34 17.54 13.06
C GLY A 85 -6.25 16.21 12.31
N PHE A 86 -6.53 16.19 11.00
CA PHE A 86 -6.40 15.00 10.14
C PHE A 86 -5.14 15.09 9.29
N ALA A 87 -4.37 14.00 9.27
CA ALA A 87 -3.21 13.90 8.39
C ALA A 87 -3.67 13.78 6.92
N VAL A 88 -3.01 14.49 6.03
CA VAL A 88 -3.24 14.44 4.58
C VAL A 88 -1.97 13.94 3.91
N ASP A 89 -2.08 12.87 3.12
CA ASP A 89 -0.95 12.10 2.58
C ASP A 89 0.04 11.70 3.68
N PRO A 90 -0.41 11.03 4.76
CA PRO A 90 0.48 10.71 5.87
C PRO A 90 1.63 9.82 5.41
N LYS A 91 2.82 10.10 5.94
CA LYS A 91 3.95 9.17 5.88
C LYS A 91 3.63 7.96 6.74
N GLN A 92 3.45 6.82 6.09
CA GLN A 92 3.14 5.53 6.71
C GLN A 92 4.26 4.52 6.41
N ARG A 93 4.27 3.40 7.14
CA ARG A 93 5.12 2.25 6.80
C ARG A 93 4.79 1.76 5.39
N TYR A 94 5.77 1.19 4.70
CA TYR A 94 5.59 0.70 3.34
C TYR A 94 4.45 -0.32 3.26
N TYR A 95 4.40 -1.27 4.20
CA TYR A 95 3.33 -2.27 4.31
C TYR A 95 2.17 -1.85 5.21
N PHE A 96 1.94 -0.55 5.43
CA PHE A 96 0.86 -0.09 6.32
C PHE A 96 -0.51 -0.64 5.93
N ASP A 97 -0.81 -0.68 4.63
CA ASP A 97 -2.08 -1.16 4.07
C ASP A 97 -1.96 -2.60 3.49
N ASP A 98 -0.91 -3.34 3.84
CA ASP A 98 -0.70 -4.73 3.37
C ASP A 98 -0.32 -5.70 4.52
N LEU A 99 -0.04 -5.20 5.73
CA LEU A 99 0.36 -6.01 6.87
C LEU A 99 -0.85 -6.51 7.67
N ASP A 100 -0.90 -7.82 7.92
CA ASP A 100 -1.88 -8.45 8.82
C ASP A 100 -1.94 -7.73 10.17
N ASN A 101 -3.16 -7.41 10.60
CA ASN A 101 -3.42 -6.73 11.87
C ASN A 101 -2.80 -7.41 13.10
N SER A 102 -2.66 -8.74 13.08
CA SER A 102 -2.05 -9.51 14.16
C SER A 102 -0.52 -9.37 14.24
N LEU A 103 0.12 -8.91 13.16
CA LEU A 103 1.56 -8.68 13.07
C LEU A 103 1.95 -7.21 13.27
N ARG A 104 0.94 -6.33 13.38
CA ARG A 104 1.15 -4.89 13.47
C ARG A 104 1.79 -4.50 14.80
N PRO A 105 2.78 -3.60 14.81
CA PRO A 105 3.32 -3.04 16.05
C PRO A 105 2.21 -2.43 16.91
N MET A 106 2.17 -2.77 18.20
CA MET A 106 1.13 -2.29 19.13
C MET A 106 1.03 -0.76 19.18
N LEU A 107 2.16 -0.06 19.05
CA LEU A 107 2.19 1.40 19.04
C LEU A 107 1.53 1.98 17.78
N GLU A 108 1.72 1.34 16.62
CA GLU A 108 1.05 1.76 15.39
C GLU A 108 -0.46 1.55 15.49
N HIS A 109 -0.89 0.42 16.07
CA HIS A 109 -2.31 0.17 16.33
C HIS A 109 -2.89 1.24 17.25
N HIS A 110 -2.21 1.59 18.35
CA HIS A 110 -2.66 2.66 19.23
C HIS A 110 -2.76 4.02 18.53
N ASP A 111 -1.78 4.34 17.68
CA ASP A 111 -1.69 5.66 17.05
C ASP A 111 -2.72 5.85 15.93
N TRP A 112 -2.95 4.81 15.10
CA TRP A 112 -3.76 4.91 13.88
C TRP A 112 -5.14 4.25 13.97
N PHE A 113 -5.41 3.37 14.94
CA PHE A 113 -6.69 2.66 14.99
C PHE A 113 -7.87 3.63 15.19
N ARG A 114 -8.84 3.52 14.30
CA ARG A 114 -10.04 4.37 14.17
C ARG A 114 -9.73 5.86 13.99
N ARG A 115 -8.51 6.19 13.56
CA ARG A 115 -8.13 7.54 13.18
C ARG A 115 -8.34 7.72 11.67
N PRO A 116 -9.24 8.63 11.24
CA PRO A 116 -9.34 8.97 9.83
C PRO A 116 -8.12 9.76 9.36
N TYR A 117 -7.74 9.53 8.11
CA TYR A 117 -6.75 10.29 7.39
C TYR A 117 -7.17 10.43 5.93
N ILE A 118 -6.54 11.37 5.23
CA ILE A 118 -6.87 11.71 3.85
C ILE A 118 -5.68 11.34 2.98
N THR A 119 -5.92 10.69 1.84
CA THR A 119 -4.93 10.55 0.77
C THR A 119 -5.42 11.29 -0.46
N THR A 120 -4.49 11.82 -1.25
CA THR A 120 -4.78 12.54 -2.48
C THR A 120 -4.31 11.75 -3.69
N ALA A 121 -5.08 11.82 -4.77
CA ALA A 121 -4.69 11.30 -6.07
C ALA A 121 -4.99 12.37 -7.12
N LYS A 122 -4.03 12.62 -7.99
CA LYS A 122 -4.21 13.47 -9.17
C LYS A 122 -4.56 12.62 -10.38
N LEU A 123 -4.86 13.28 -11.49
CA LEU A 123 -5.16 12.61 -12.74
C LEU A 123 -4.01 11.67 -13.15
N GLU A 124 -2.76 12.11 -13.01
CA GLU A 124 -1.59 11.28 -13.30
C GLU A 124 -1.50 10.01 -12.44
N ASP A 125 -2.00 10.04 -11.19
CA ASP A 125 -2.00 8.87 -10.30
C ASP A 125 -3.18 7.93 -10.60
N ALA A 126 -4.28 8.47 -11.12
CA ALA A 126 -5.47 7.72 -11.50
C ALA A 126 -5.33 7.01 -12.85
N LEU A 127 -4.44 7.49 -13.72
CA LEU A 127 -4.16 6.91 -15.03
C LEU A 127 -3.04 5.87 -14.91
N VAL A 128 -3.36 4.61 -15.17
CA VAL A 128 -2.40 3.49 -15.06
C VAL A 128 -1.27 3.61 -16.09
N ASP A 129 -1.58 4.05 -17.30
CA ASP A 129 -0.63 4.15 -18.41
C ASP A 129 -0.67 5.58 -18.99
N ALA A 130 0.47 6.26 -19.02
CA ALA A 130 0.56 7.62 -19.57
C ALA A 130 0.52 7.66 -21.11
N SER A 131 0.76 6.51 -21.75
CA SER A 131 0.74 6.36 -23.20
C SER A 131 0.35 4.95 -23.63
N TYR A 132 -0.02 4.79 -24.91
CA TYR A 132 -0.26 3.47 -25.49
C TYR A 132 0.99 2.57 -25.47
N ALA A 133 2.18 3.17 -25.55
CA ALA A 133 3.43 2.42 -25.42
C ALA A 133 3.62 1.86 -24.00
N ASP A 134 3.29 2.63 -22.96
CA ASP A 134 3.33 2.17 -21.57
C ASP A 134 2.31 1.06 -21.33
N TYR A 135 1.11 1.20 -21.88
CA TYR A 135 0.07 0.16 -21.88
C TYR A 135 0.55 -1.15 -22.49
N LEU A 136 1.18 -1.11 -23.67
CA LEU A 136 1.74 -2.30 -24.30
C LEU A 136 2.89 -2.90 -23.49
N ALA A 137 3.76 -2.07 -22.92
CA ALA A 137 4.87 -2.55 -22.08
C ALA A 137 4.36 -3.24 -20.82
N ARG A 138 3.30 -2.71 -20.18
CA ARG A 138 2.65 -3.34 -19.03
C ARG A 138 1.99 -4.66 -19.41
N LEU A 139 1.29 -4.72 -20.55
CA LEU A 139 0.64 -5.95 -21.02
C LEU A 139 1.63 -7.04 -21.42
N ALA A 140 2.84 -6.68 -21.87
CA ALA A 140 3.88 -7.67 -22.18
C ALA A 140 4.30 -8.53 -20.98
N ASN A 141 3.96 -8.13 -19.75
CA ASN A 141 4.18 -8.92 -18.54
C ASN A 141 3.08 -9.96 -18.27
N PHE A 142 2.04 -10.03 -19.10
CA PHE A 142 0.91 -10.95 -18.95
C PHE A 142 0.74 -11.81 -20.20
N ASP A 143 1.07 -13.10 -20.10
CA ASP A 143 1.10 -14.03 -21.24
C ASP A 143 -0.25 -14.20 -21.98
N ASP A 144 -1.37 -13.98 -21.28
CA ASP A 144 -2.73 -14.26 -21.79
C ASP A 144 -3.53 -12.99 -22.14
N MET A 145 -2.92 -11.79 -22.09
CA MET A 145 -3.62 -10.55 -22.41
C MET A 145 -3.44 -10.16 -23.87
N GLN A 146 -4.55 -9.96 -24.58
CA GLN A 146 -4.55 -9.37 -25.92
C GLN A 146 -4.77 -7.87 -25.80
N PRO A 147 -3.86 -7.03 -26.34
CA PRO A 147 -4.04 -5.59 -26.30
C PRO A 147 -5.19 -5.19 -27.22
N ASP A 148 -6.06 -4.29 -26.74
CA ASP A 148 -6.95 -3.53 -27.60
C ASP A 148 -6.18 -2.76 -28.67
N SER A 149 -6.88 -2.31 -29.73
CA SER A 149 -6.27 -1.40 -30.68
C SER A 149 -5.93 -0.04 -30.05
N GLU A 150 -4.99 0.69 -30.64
CA GLU A 150 -4.61 2.04 -30.18
C GLU A 150 -5.81 3.00 -30.15
N ALA A 151 -6.74 2.88 -31.10
CA ALA A 151 -7.94 3.70 -31.15
C ALA A 151 -8.90 3.41 -29.99
N GLU A 152 -9.10 2.13 -29.65
CA GLU A 152 -9.94 1.72 -28.52
C GLU A 152 -9.31 2.10 -27.18
N TRP A 153 -7.98 1.99 -27.07
CA TRP A 153 -7.26 2.47 -25.88
C TRP A 153 -7.39 3.99 -25.73
N LEU A 154 -7.18 4.76 -26.81
CA LEU A 154 -7.25 6.21 -26.78
C LEU A 154 -8.65 6.73 -26.42
N GLU A 155 -9.70 6.03 -26.87
CA GLU A 155 -11.07 6.39 -26.53
C GLU A 155 -11.34 6.20 -25.03
N ARG A 156 -10.95 5.04 -24.47
CA ARG A 156 -11.06 4.81 -23.01
C ARG A 156 -10.22 5.81 -22.22
N TYR A 157 -9.00 6.07 -22.65
CA TYR A 157 -8.09 7.00 -22.00
C TYR A 157 -8.70 8.41 -21.91
N LYS A 158 -9.32 8.91 -23.00
CA LYS A 158 -10.06 10.18 -22.97
C LYS A 158 -11.26 10.12 -22.03
N GLN A 159 -12.02 9.03 -22.07
CA GLN A 159 -13.17 8.86 -21.20
C GLN A 159 -12.78 8.84 -19.72
N ASP A 160 -11.65 8.22 -19.36
CA ASP A 160 -11.11 8.20 -18.01
C ASP A 160 -10.70 9.61 -17.54
N ILE A 161 -10.04 10.39 -18.42
CA ILE A 161 -9.71 11.80 -18.16
C ILE A 161 -10.98 12.63 -17.94
N GLU A 162 -11.98 12.49 -18.82
CA GLU A 162 -13.25 13.23 -18.71
C GLU A 162 -14.01 12.85 -17.43
N ASN A 163 -14.06 11.56 -17.10
CA ASN A 163 -14.68 11.06 -15.89
C ASN A 163 -14.00 11.62 -14.64
N PHE A 164 -12.66 11.60 -14.61
CA PHE A 164 -11.89 12.14 -13.50
C PHE A 164 -12.14 13.64 -13.34
N ASN A 165 -11.98 14.44 -14.40
CA ASN A 165 -12.16 15.90 -14.34
C ASN A 165 -13.59 16.30 -14.00
N SER A 166 -14.59 15.53 -14.46
CA SER A 166 -15.99 15.74 -14.11
C SER A 166 -16.24 15.50 -12.62
N ARG A 167 -15.62 14.46 -12.04
CA ARG A 167 -15.76 14.11 -10.62
C ARG A 167 -14.90 14.99 -9.70
N TYR A 168 -13.76 15.45 -10.19
CA TYR A 168 -12.76 16.25 -9.46
C TYR A 168 -12.38 17.51 -10.24
N PRO A 169 -13.21 18.57 -10.22
CA PRO A 169 -12.97 19.78 -11.01
C PRO A 169 -11.67 20.51 -10.66
N GLU A 170 -11.16 20.33 -9.45
CA GLU A 170 -9.87 20.89 -9.00
C GLU A 170 -8.66 20.02 -9.41
N GLY A 171 -8.90 18.88 -10.07
CA GLY A 171 -7.86 17.96 -10.51
C GLY A 171 -7.29 17.07 -9.39
N VAL A 172 -7.91 17.05 -8.21
CA VAL A 172 -7.48 16.26 -7.06
C VAL A 172 -8.66 15.49 -6.47
N ALA A 173 -8.50 14.18 -6.33
CA ALA A 173 -9.39 13.31 -5.58
C ALA A 173 -8.90 13.22 -4.12
N TYR A 174 -9.77 13.49 -3.16
CA TYR A 174 -9.47 13.37 -1.74
C TYR A 174 -10.15 12.12 -1.18
N THR A 175 -9.39 11.08 -0.87
CA THR A 175 -9.91 9.82 -0.33
C THR A 175 -9.78 9.80 1.18
N VAL A 176 -10.89 9.56 1.88
CA VAL A 176 -10.88 9.35 3.34
C VAL A 176 -10.71 7.87 3.63
N ARG A 177 -9.70 7.54 4.44
CA ARG A 177 -9.34 6.19 4.86
C ARG A 177 -9.39 6.13 6.38
N VAL A 178 -9.78 4.97 6.92
CA VAL A 178 -9.72 4.71 8.38
C VAL A 178 -9.17 3.32 8.61
N TYR A 179 -8.10 3.23 9.41
CA TYR A 179 -7.65 1.94 9.91
C TYR A 179 -8.56 1.47 11.05
N ASP A 180 -9.61 0.70 10.77
CA ASP A 180 -10.61 0.25 11.75
C ASP A 180 -10.73 -1.28 11.86
N GLY A 181 -9.84 -2.02 11.20
CA GLY A 181 -9.90 -3.48 11.13
C GLY A 181 -11.03 -4.03 10.26
N GLY A 182 -11.75 -3.16 9.53
CA GLY A 182 -12.81 -3.57 8.60
C GLY A 182 -12.29 -4.35 7.39
N ALA A 183 -11.05 -4.10 6.98
CA ALA A 183 -10.29 -4.97 6.10
C ALA A 183 -9.13 -5.59 6.89
N TRP A 184 -8.94 -6.90 6.74
CA TRP A 184 -8.05 -7.74 7.56
C TRP A 184 -6.61 -7.23 7.66
N ASP A 185 -6.11 -6.62 6.59
CA ASP A 185 -4.72 -6.20 6.35
C ASP A 185 -4.56 -4.71 6.04
N ARG A 186 -5.67 -3.99 5.82
CA ARG A 186 -5.65 -2.63 5.28
C ARG A 186 -6.67 -1.70 5.90
N SER A 187 -6.45 -0.41 5.74
CA SER A 187 -7.44 0.61 6.08
C SER A 187 -8.69 0.49 5.20
N THR A 188 -9.83 0.85 5.79
CA THR A 188 -11.13 0.87 5.12
C THR A 188 -11.28 2.17 4.35
N TRP A 189 -11.68 2.07 3.07
CA TRP A 189 -12.12 3.21 2.27
C TRP A 189 -13.46 3.72 2.79
N LYS A 190 -13.56 5.01 3.13
CA LYS A 190 -14.80 5.62 3.66
C LYS A 190 -15.50 6.54 2.69
N GLY A 191 -14.80 6.98 1.66
CA GLY A 191 -15.35 7.89 0.67
C GLY A 191 -14.25 8.59 -0.09
N GLU A 192 -14.67 9.26 -1.16
CA GLU A 192 -13.80 10.02 -2.04
C GLU A 192 -14.52 11.30 -2.44
N TYR A 193 -13.84 12.43 -2.32
CA TYR A 193 -14.41 13.77 -2.32
C TYR A 193 -13.68 14.68 -3.30
N ALA A 194 -14.40 15.68 -3.82
CA ALA A 194 -13.89 16.62 -4.81
C ALA A 194 -13.15 17.83 -4.23
N SER A 195 -13.18 18.00 -2.92
CA SER A 195 -12.43 19.05 -2.22
C SER A 195 -11.91 18.56 -0.88
N LEU A 196 -10.88 19.24 -0.38
CA LEU A 196 -10.27 18.94 0.91
C LEU A 196 -11.25 19.22 2.06
N GLU A 197 -12.02 20.30 1.96
CA GLU A 197 -12.99 20.70 2.97
C GLU A 197 -14.08 19.63 3.15
N ALA A 198 -14.59 19.07 2.05
CA ALA A 198 -15.58 17.99 2.10
C ALA A 198 -15.01 16.71 2.70
N ALA A 199 -13.75 16.38 2.40
CA ALA A 199 -13.06 15.25 3.02
C ALA A 199 -12.86 15.46 4.53
N VAL A 200 -12.50 16.67 4.96
CA VAL A 200 -12.38 17.03 6.39
C VAL A 200 -13.73 16.96 7.12
N GLU A 201 -14.82 17.45 6.51
CA GLU A 201 -16.17 17.32 7.06
C GLU A 201 -16.54 15.84 7.27
N ALA A 202 -16.24 15.00 6.29
CA ALA A 202 -16.43 13.56 6.41
C ALA A 202 -15.60 12.96 7.55
N CYS A 203 -14.32 13.32 7.69
CA CYS A 203 -13.49 12.87 8.81
C CYS A 203 -14.09 13.27 10.17
N ASN A 204 -14.54 14.51 10.32
CA ASN A 204 -15.18 15.00 11.55
C ASN A 204 -16.40 14.16 11.94
N SER A 205 -17.25 13.80 10.96
CA SER A 205 -18.46 12.99 11.21
C SER A 205 -18.17 11.56 11.71
N MET A 206 -16.93 11.08 11.56
CA MET A 206 -16.50 9.75 12.03
C MET A 206 -15.90 9.78 13.44
N CYS A 207 -15.57 10.97 13.96
CA CYS A 207 -14.98 11.17 15.27
C CYS A 207 -16.01 11.53 16.36
N GLU A 208 -17.27 11.78 15.98
CA GLU A 208 -18.42 11.95 16.88
C GLU A 208 -18.91 10.61 17.45
#